data_AF-A0A812RCS4-F1
#
_entry.id   AF-A0A812RCS4-F1
#
_cell.length_a   1.000
_cell.length_b   1.000
_cell.length_c   1.000
_cell.angle_alpha   90.00
_cell.angle_beta   90.00
_cell.angle_gamma   90.00
#
_symmetry.space_group_name_H-M   'P 1'
#
loop_
_entity.id
_entity.type
_entity.pdbx_description
1 polymer ?
#
loop_
_entity_poly.entity_id
_entity_poly.type
_entity_poly.pdbx_seq_one_letter_code
_entity_poly.pdbx_strand_id
1 'polypeptide(L)'
;MAAEERYLQLPSDGSPRRATCKEVMRKLVPIIEWLPSYRWKENLLKDVASGVTLGCVLFAQSLAHAALSKVSLITGPYSCLLPPVLYSLFGTCVQASVGTGGLVALLTGEQLGQVSGGEERRTHASAIFTLEVGLVIGSMGVFQLAFLVRFLSKPALSGFITASAILIILSQVKPAIGLPKTDVGGIFDIILTHPKEMDDVNPATIVFSICIWLFLHVAKRLKSMGSWLKVVAEFKEVVLLVMSALIASRIAEPFGIAVIGHVPEGFPALAWPLQT
;
A
#
# COMPACT_ATOMS: atom_id res chain seq x y z
N MET A 1 -11.28 -22.39 -12.81
CA MET A 1 -11.72 -23.39 -13.80
C MET A 1 -10.59 -23.90 -14.70
N ALA A 2 -9.88 -23.06 -15.48
CA ALA A 2 -8.82 -23.56 -16.38
C ALA A 2 -7.56 -24.17 -15.68
N ALA A 3 -7.32 -23.85 -14.40
CA ALA A 3 -6.22 -24.43 -13.63
C ALA A 3 -6.56 -25.81 -13.02
N GLU A 4 -7.85 -26.10 -12.86
CA GLU A 4 -8.33 -27.32 -12.19
C GLU A 4 -8.43 -28.49 -13.17
N GLU A 5 -8.81 -28.22 -14.42
CA GLU A 5 -8.80 -29.21 -15.52
C GLU A 5 -7.38 -29.68 -15.89
N ARG A 6 -6.35 -28.86 -15.62
CA ARG A 6 -4.94 -29.21 -15.91
C ARG A 6 -4.37 -30.24 -14.92
N TYR A 7 -4.97 -30.41 -13.73
CA TYR A 7 -4.59 -31.45 -12.77
C TYR A 7 -5.14 -32.85 -13.15
N LEU A 8 -6.26 -32.90 -13.87
CA LEU A 8 -6.93 -34.15 -14.25
C LEU A 8 -6.38 -34.80 -15.53
N GLN A 9 -5.45 -34.14 -16.24
CA GLN A 9 -4.84 -34.64 -17.47
C GLN A 9 -3.39 -35.14 -17.30
N LEU A 10 -2.92 -35.36 -16.07
CA LEU A 10 -1.58 -35.90 -15.85
C LEU A 10 -1.57 -37.43 -16.10
N PRO A 11 -0.68 -37.95 -16.95
CA PRO A 11 -0.51 -39.39 -17.16
C PRO A 11 -0.17 -40.08 -15.83
N SER A 12 -0.82 -41.22 -15.56
CA SER A 12 -0.66 -42.04 -14.35
C SER A 12 0.68 -42.82 -14.28
N ASP A 13 1.76 -42.26 -14.82
CA ASP A 13 3.07 -42.90 -14.78
C ASP A 13 3.81 -42.51 -13.49
N GLY A 14 3.90 -43.47 -12.57
CA GLY A 14 4.54 -43.35 -11.25
C GLY A 14 6.07 -43.35 -11.26
N SER A 15 6.71 -43.01 -12.38
CA SER A 15 8.16 -42.82 -12.43
C SER A 15 8.55 -41.44 -11.87
N PRO A 16 9.56 -41.32 -10.99
CA PRO A 16 10.04 -40.03 -10.50
C PRO A 16 10.73 -39.30 -11.66
N ARG A 17 9.97 -38.53 -12.44
CA ARG A 17 10.53 -37.63 -13.46
C ARG A 17 11.45 -36.64 -12.76
N ARG A 18 12.75 -36.72 -13.07
CA ARG A 18 13.69 -35.65 -12.75
C ARG A 18 13.11 -34.37 -13.33
N ALA A 19 12.68 -33.45 -12.47
CA ALA A 19 12.18 -32.15 -12.92
C ALA A 19 13.26 -31.54 -13.82
N THR A 20 12.91 -31.32 -15.09
CA THR A 20 13.89 -30.78 -16.04
C THR A 20 14.25 -29.37 -15.58
N CYS A 21 15.51 -28.92 -15.72
CA CYS A 21 15.90 -27.55 -15.33
C CYS A 21 14.93 -26.48 -15.86
N LYS A 22 14.34 -26.73 -17.04
CA LYS A 22 13.31 -25.90 -17.68
C LYS A 22 12.00 -25.79 -16.88
N GLU A 23 11.56 -26.86 -16.23
CA GLU A 23 10.35 -26.88 -15.38
C GLU A 23 10.59 -26.16 -14.05
N VAL A 24 11.78 -26.33 -13.48
CA VAL A 24 12.20 -25.61 -12.26
C VAL A 24 12.32 -24.11 -12.54
N MET A 25 12.92 -23.73 -13.67
CA MET A 25 13.09 -22.32 -14.06
C MET A 25 11.74 -21.65 -14.39
N ARG A 26 10.78 -22.37 -14.98
CA ARG A 26 9.40 -21.88 -15.18
C ARG A 26 8.65 -21.67 -13.86
N LYS A 27 8.89 -22.52 -12.85
CA LYS A 27 8.30 -22.37 -11.52
C LYS A 27 8.94 -21.23 -10.71
N LEU A 28 10.23 -20.98 -10.88
CA LEU A 28 10.95 -19.93 -10.16
C LEU A 28 10.79 -18.54 -10.78
N VAL A 29 10.64 -18.46 -12.11
CA VAL A 29 10.58 -17.19 -12.86
C VAL A 29 9.37 -17.22 -13.81
N PRO A 30 8.14 -17.00 -13.29
CA PRO A 30 6.90 -17.12 -14.07
C PRO A 30 6.80 -16.17 -15.27
N ILE A 31 7.60 -15.09 -15.30
CA ILE A 31 7.64 -14.16 -16.45
C ILE A 31 7.98 -14.84 -17.78
N ILE A 32 8.74 -15.94 -17.75
CA ILE A 32 9.09 -16.71 -18.95
C ILE A 32 7.84 -17.41 -19.54
N GLU A 33 6.81 -17.66 -18.75
CA GLU A 33 5.57 -18.32 -19.20
C GLU A 33 4.52 -17.31 -19.68
N TRP A 34 4.30 -16.23 -18.91
CA TRP A 34 3.23 -15.28 -19.23
C TRP A 34 3.62 -14.26 -20.32
N LEU A 35 4.87 -13.80 -20.35
CA LEU A 35 5.30 -12.74 -21.28
C LEU A 35 5.20 -13.17 -22.76
N PRO A 36 5.59 -14.40 -23.17
CA PRO A 36 5.41 -14.84 -24.55
C PRO A 36 3.95 -15.05 -24.94
N SER A 37 3.07 -15.32 -23.97
CA SER A 37 1.64 -15.53 -24.18
C SER A 37 0.84 -14.22 -24.20
N TYR A 38 1.52 -13.08 -24.03
CA TYR A 38 0.88 -11.77 -23.89
C TYR A 38 0.37 -11.21 -25.22
N ARG A 39 -0.88 -10.72 -25.22
CA ARG A 39 -1.54 -10.14 -26.40
C ARG A 39 -1.26 -8.64 -26.50
N TRP A 40 -0.09 -8.30 -27.04
CA TRP A 40 0.39 -6.92 -27.16
C TRP A 40 -0.60 -5.93 -27.78
N LYS A 41 -1.28 -6.32 -28.87
CA LYS A 41 -2.19 -5.40 -29.59
C LYS A 41 -3.47 -5.07 -28.83
N GLU A 42 -3.96 -5.99 -28.00
CA GLU A 42 -5.27 -5.87 -27.33
C GLU A 42 -5.15 -5.29 -25.91
N ASN A 43 -4.05 -5.60 -25.23
CA ASN A 43 -3.91 -5.37 -23.79
C ASN A 43 -2.92 -4.24 -23.45
N LEU A 44 -1.93 -3.93 -24.29
CA LEU A 44 -0.88 -2.98 -23.94
C LEU A 44 -1.44 -1.61 -23.55
N LEU A 45 -2.40 -1.07 -24.31
CA LEU A 45 -2.99 0.24 -24.01
C LEU A 45 -3.79 0.22 -22.70
N LYS A 46 -4.50 -0.88 -22.42
CA LYS A 46 -5.31 -1.05 -21.20
C LYS A 46 -4.42 -1.23 -19.97
N ASP A 47 -3.33 -1.97 -20.10
CA ASP A 47 -2.38 -2.22 -19.02
C ASP A 47 -1.52 -0.98 -18.72
N VAL A 48 -1.16 -0.19 -19.75
CA VAL A 48 -0.50 1.11 -19.54
C VAL A 48 -1.45 2.09 -18.84
N ALA A 49 -2.70 2.22 -19.29
CA ALA A 49 -3.66 3.14 -18.68
C ALA A 49 -3.98 2.76 -17.21
N SER A 50 -4.19 1.47 -16.95
CA SER A 50 -4.42 0.98 -15.58
C SER A 50 -3.15 1.06 -14.73
N GLY A 51 -1.98 0.80 -15.29
CA GLY A 51 -0.68 0.94 -14.62
C GLY A 51 -0.36 2.37 -14.21
N VAL A 52 -0.61 3.37 -15.08
CA VAL A 52 -0.46 4.80 -14.73
C VAL A 52 -1.42 5.16 -13.59
N THR A 53 -2.67 4.73 -13.68
CA THR A 53 -3.68 5.00 -12.65
C THR A 53 -3.28 4.40 -11.31
N LEU A 54 -2.87 3.13 -11.32
CA LEU A 54 -2.43 2.41 -10.14
C LEU A 54 -1.15 3.03 -9.57
N GLY A 55 -0.22 3.47 -10.42
CA GLY A 55 1.00 4.16 -10.02
C GLY A 55 0.71 5.46 -9.27
N CYS A 56 -0.20 6.29 -9.78
CA CYS A 56 -0.64 7.52 -9.10
C CYS A 56 -1.26 7.21 -7.73
N VAL A 57 -2.09 6.17 -7.64
CA VAL A 57 -2.73 5.75 -6.38
C VAL A 57 -1.68 5.23 -5.40
N LEU A 58 -0.79 4.35 -5.83
CA LEU A 58 0.29 3.79 -5.00
C LEU A 58 1.24 4.88 -4.51
N PHE A 59 1.57 5.86 -5.36
CA PHE A 59 2.39 7.00 -4.99
C PHE A 59 1.77 7.77 -3.81
N ALA A 60 0.50 8.18 -3.93
CA ALA A 60 -0.20 8.90 -2.86
C ALA A 60 -0.37 8.04 -1.59
N GLN A 61 -0.70 6.76 -1.75
CA GLN A 61 -0.83 5.82 -0.63
C GLN A 61 0.49 5.64 0.11
N SER A 62 1.61 5.55 -0.62
CA SER A 62 2.93 5.34 -0.03
C SER A 62 3.36 6.51 0.86
N LEU A 63 3.04 7.76 0.46
CA LEU A 63 3.27 8.95 1.28
C LEU A 63 2.44 8.90 2.57
N ALA A 64 1.15 8.56 2.45
CA ALA A 64 0.28 8.41 3.61
C ALA A 64 0.77 7.30 4.56
N HIS A 65 1.26 6.18 4.02
CA HIS A 65 1.76 5.06 4.80
C HIS A 65 3.11 5.37 5.46
N ALA A 66 4.01 6.08 4.80
CA ALA A 66 5.24 6.59 5.42
C ALA A 66 4.94 7.50 6.62
N ALA A 67 3.92 8.36 6.49
CA ALA A 67 3.45 9.19 7.61
C ALA A 67 2.93 8.33 8.78
N LEU A 68 2.15 7.28 8.50
CA LEU A 68 1.64 6.36 9.53
C LEU A 68 2.76 5.54 10.20
N SER A 69 3.79 5.17 9.44
CA SER A 69 4.97 4.47 9.97
C SER A 69 5.92 5.37 10.75
N LYS A 70 5.62 6.68 10.86
CA LYS A 70 6.51 7.65 11.50
C LYS A 70 7.92 7.55 10.89
N VAL A 71 8.04 7.57 9.58
CA VAL A 71 9.36 7.67 8.90
C VAL A 71 9.35 8.88 7.98
N SER A 72 10.50 9.23 7.42
CA SER A 72 10.55 10.33 6.47
C SER A 72 9.64 10.06 5.28
N LEU A 73 8.84 11.04 4.88
CA LEU A 73 7.79 10.88 3.86
C LEU A 73 8.33 10.33 2.53
N ILE A 74 9.55 10.72 2.15
CA ILE A 74 10.20 10.28 0.91
C ILE A 74 10.44 8.76 0.85
N THR A 75 10.55 8.10 2.00
CA THR A 75 10.73 6.64 2.06
C THR A 75 9.51 5.88 1.51
N GLY A 76 8.32 6.47 1.57
CA GLY A 76 7.10 5.90 1.01
C GLY A 76 7.24 5.62 -0.48
N PRO A 77 7.43 6.64 -1.34
CA PRO A 77 7.65 6.45 -2.76
C PRO A 77 8.77 5.47 -3.11
N TYR A 78 9.87 5.46 -2.34
CA TYR A 78 10.93 4.47 -2.54
C TYR A 78 10.48 3.03 -2.28
N SER A 79 9.64 2.82 -1.26
CA SER A 79 9.14 1.50 -0.89
C SER A 79 8.15 0.90 -1.91
N CYS A 80 7.48 1.71 -2.74
CA CYS A 80 6.53 1.21 -3.75
C CYS A 80 7.11 1.11 -5.17
N LEU A 81 8.37 1.49 -5.40
CA LEU A 81 8.99 1.46 -6.72
C LEU A 81 9.45 0.06 -7.13
N LEU A 82 10.22 -0.61 -6.27
CA LEU A 82 10.82 -1.92 -6.58
C LEU A 82 9.86 -3.11 -6.45
N PRO A 83 8.96 -3.19 -5.45
CA PRO A 83 8.12 -4.37 -5.28
C PRO A 83 7.24 -4.74 -6.49
N PRO A 84 6.58 -3.81 -7.21
CA PRO A 84 5.86 -4.15 -8.42
C PRO A 84 6.75 -4.75 -9.51
N VAL A 85 7.96 -4.21 -9.68
CA VAL A 85 8.93 -4.69 -10.67
C VAL A 85 9.36 -6.12 -10.30
N LEU A 86 9.77 -6.35 -9.05
CA LEU A 86 10.15 -7.68 -8.58
C LEU A 86 8.99 -8.67 -8.68
N TYR A 87 7.78 -8.25 -8.32
CA TYR A 87 6.60 -9.10 -8.40
C TYR A 87 6.22 -9.43 -9.86
N SER A 88 6.46 -8.54 -10.82
CA SER A 88 6.23 -8.86 -12.24
C SER A 88 7.15 -9.98 -12.77
N LEU A 89 8.35 -10.12 -12.19
CA LEU A 89 9.34 -11.15 -12.55
C LEU A 89 9.04 -12.50 -11.87
N PHE A 90 8.75 -12.47 -10.58
CA PHE A 90 8.67 -13.67 -9.73
C PHE A 90 7.23 -14.05 -9.33
N GLY A 91 6.26 -13.17 -9.54
CA GLY A 91 4.87 -13.35 -9.15
C GLY A 91 4.13 -14.33 -10.04
N THR A 92 3.22 -15.09 -9.44
CA THR A 92 2.41 -16.11 -10.14
C THR A 92 1.08 -15.56 -10.66
N CYS A 93 0.57 -14.47 -10.07
CA CYS A 93 -0.66 -13.81 -10.48
C CYS A 93 -0.34 -12.52 -11.24
N VAL A 94 -0.59 -12.50 -12.55
CA VAL A 94 -0.23 -11.41 -13.47
C VAL A 94 -1.01 -10.11 -13.18
N GLN A 95 -2.23 -10.22 -12.65
CA GLN A 95 -3.09 -9.08 -12.34
C GLN A 95 -2.86 -8.49 -10.95
N ALA A 96 -2.05 -9.14 -10.10
CA ALA A 96 -1.78 -8.65 -8.77
C ALA A 96 -0.66 -7.61 -8.80
N SER A 97 -0.85 -6.53 -8.04
CA SER A 97 0.19 -5.54 -7.79
C SER A 97 0.56 -5.55 -6.32
N VAL A 98 1.85 -5.45 -6.04
CA VAL A 98 2.40 -5.38 -4.69
C VAL A 98 2.78 -3.94 -4.39
N GLY A 99 2.40 -3.43 -3.23
CA GLY A 99 2.71 -2.09 -2.78
C GLY A 99 2.70 -2.01 -1.26
N THR A 100 2.65 -0.80 -0.73
CA THR A 100 2.56 -0.55 0.71
C THR A 100 1.17 -0.94 1.25
N GLY A 101 1.10 -1.44 2.48
CA GLY A 101 -0.16 -1.78 3.14
C GLY A 101 -0.39 -0.97 4.42
N GLY A 102 -1.60 -0.43 4.60
CA GLY A 102 -1.91 0.49 5.70
C GLY A 102 -1.76 -0.13 7.09
N LEU A 103 -2.18 -1.38 7.26
CA LEU A 103 -1.99 -2.10 8.53
C LEU A 103 -0.50 -2.31 8.84
N VAL A 104 0.29 -2.75 7.85
CA VAL A 104 1.73 -2.95 8.00
C VAL A 104 2.40 -1.62 8.38
N ALA A 105 1.96 -0.52 7.76
CA ALA A 105 2.47 0.81 8.07
C ALA A 105 2.18 1.24 9.52
N LEU A 106 0.97 0.97 10.01
CA LEU A 106 0.58 1.26 11.40
C LEU A 106 1.40 0.44 12.41
N LEU A 107 1.51 -0.87 12.21
CA LEU A 107 2.29 -1.76 13.09
C LEU A 107 3.78 -1.40 13.07
N THR A 108 4.30 -1.03 11.91
CA THR A 108 5.68 -0.53 11.77
C THR A 108 5.86 0.77 12.54
N GLY A 109 4.90 1.70 12.46
CA GLY A 109 4.94 2.97 13.18
C GLY A 109 4.81 2.85 14.69
N GLU A 110 4.08 1.85 15.17
CA GLU A 110 4.03 1.49 16.60
C GLU A 110 5.39 1.01 17.10
N GLN A 111 6.01 0.08 16.35
CA GLN A 111 7.32 -0.45 16.73
C GLN A 111 8.44 0.60 16.64
N LEU A 112 8.48 1.36 15.53
CA LEU A 112 9.47 2.43 15.34
C LEU A 112 9.21 3.63 16.26
N GLY A 113 7.99 3.81 16.75
CA GLY A 113 7.65 4.86 17.72
C GLY A 113 8.41 4.73 19.04
N GLN A 114 8.92 3.54 19.37
CA GLN A 114 9.76 3.29 20.54
C GLN A 114 11.21 3.73 20.33
N VAL A 115 11.63 3.96 19.08
CA VAL A 115 12.99 4.41 18.75
C VAL A 115 13.11 5.90 19.00
N SER A 116 13.84 6.25 20.06
CA SER A 116 14.20 7.63 20.37
C SER A 116 15.29 8.15 19.43
N GLY A 117 15.29 9.45 19.12
CA GLY A 117 16.32 10.09 18.29
C GLY A 117 15.83 10.69 16.97
N GLY A 118 14.54 10.99 16.85
CA GLY A 118 13.98 11.75 15.73
C GLY A 118 13.65 10.94 14.48
N GLU A 119 13.18 11.64 13.45
CA GLU A 119 12.70 11.04 12.19
C GLU A 119 13.81 10.33 11.40
N GLU A 120 15.02 10.89 11.37
CA GLU A 120 16.17 10.32 10.66
C GLU A 120 16.55 8.95 11.22
N ARG A 121 16.69 8.85 12.56
CA ARG A 121 17.03 7.59 13.23
C ARG A 121 15.92 6.55 13.09
N ARG A 122 14.65 6.96 13.15
CA ARG A 122 13.49 6.09 12.85
C ARG A 122 13.52 5.58 11.42
N THR A 123 13.90 6.42 10.46
CA THR A 123 14.05 6.05 9.06
C THR A 123 15.15 5.01 8.86
N HIS A 124 16.32 5.20 9.49
CA HIS A 124 17.39 4.20 9.48
C HIS A 124 16.96 2.88 10.13
N ALA A 125 16.34 2.93 11.31
CA ALA A 125 15.80 1.76 11.99
C ALA A 125 14.76 1.01 11.15
N SER A 126 13.94 1.73 10.37
CA SER A 126 12.97 1.12 9.45
C SER A 126 13.62 0.27 8.35
N ALA A 127 14.81 0.66 7.88
CA ALA A 127 15.54 -0.09 6.88
C ALA A 127 16.07 -1.41 7.44
N ILE A 128 16.61 -1.39 8.67
CA ILE A 128 17.03 -2.60 9.39
C ILE A 128 15.82 -3.51 9.65
N PHE A 129 14.73 -2.95 10.18
CA PHE A 129 13.51 -3.70 10.45
C PHE A 129 12.93 -4.35 9.19
N THR A 130 12.92 -3.62 8.08
CA THR A 130 12.48 -4.16 6.77
C THR A 130 13.37 -5.30 6.30
N LEU A 131 14.69 -5.20 6.50
CA LEU A 131 15.64 -6.26 6.19
C LEU A 131 15.38 -7.50 7.04
N GLU A 132 15.16 -7.35 8.35
CA GLU A 132 14.83 -8.44 9.27
C GLU A 132 13.52 -9.14 8.88
N VAL A 133 12.47 -8.38 8.58
CA VAL A 133 11.20 -8.92 8.08
C VAL A 133 11.42 -9.68 6.77
N GLY A 134 12.23 -9.15 5.87
CA GLY A 134 12.62 -9.82 4.62
C GLY A 134 13.35 -11.15 4.85
N LEU A 135 14.27 -11.20 5.82
CA LEU A 135 14.97 -12.43 6.21
C LEU A 135 14.00 -13.46 6.81
N VAL A 136 13.08 -13.04 7.68
CA VAL A 136 12.07 -13.92 8.26
C VAL A 136 11.15 -14.48 7.17
N ILE A 137 10.58 -13.64 6.31
CA ILE A 137 9.71 -14.08 5.21
C ILE A 137 10.47 -14.97 4.23
N GLY A 138 11.73 -14.62 3.91
CA GLY A 138 12.61 -15.42 3.08
C GLY A 138 12.87 -16.81 3.68
N SER A 139 13.15 -16.88 4.98
CA SER A 139 13.34 -18.14 5.70
C SER A 139 12.07 -19.00 5.69
N MET A 140 10.90 -18.40 5.93
CA MET A 140 9.61 -19.09 5.82
C MET A 140 9.36 -19.62 4.41
N GLY A 141 9.79 -18.89 3.38
CA GLY A 141 9.75 -19.33 1.98
C GLY A 141 10.65 -20.55 1.72
N VAL A 142 11.89 -20.53 2.22
CA VAL A 142 12.85 -21.66 2.12
C VAL A 142 12.30 -22.90 2.80
N PHE A 143 11.74 -22.76 4.00
CA PHE A 143 11.13 -23.85 4.75
C PHE A 143 9.70 -24.20 4.26
N GLN A 144 9.20 -23.54 3.21
CA GLN A 144 7.88 -23.75 2.61
C GLN A 144 6.71 -23.65 3.61
N LEU A 145 6.81 -22.76 4.60
CA LEU A 145 5.79 -22.54 5.63
C LEU A 145 4.47 -21.96 5.11
N ALA A 146 4.35 -21.74 3.80
CA ALA A 146 3.09 -21.32 3.16
C ALA A 146 1.92 -22.29 3.46
N PHE A 147 2.19 -23.55 3.80
CA PHE A 147 1.15 -24.49 4.23
C PHE A 147 0.42 -24.02 5.51
N LEU A 148 1.07 -23.23 6.37
CA LEU A 148 0.48 -22.71 7.61
C LEU A 148 -0.72 -21.79 7.33
N VAL A 149 -0.69 -21.07 6.21
CA VAL A 149 -1.81 -20.21 5.79
C VAL A 149 -3.08 -21.03 5.54
N ARG A 150 -2.97 -22.32 5.22
CA ARG A 150 -4.11 -23.22 5.02
C ARG A 150 -4.80 -23.63 6.33
N PHE A 151 -4.14 -23.47 7.48
CA PHE A 151 -4.72 -23.73 8.79
C PHE A 151 -5.49 -22.52 9.37
N LEU A 152 -5.39 -21.35 8.74
CA LEU A 152 -6.18 -20.20 9.13
C LEU A 152 -7.63 -20.43 8.73
N SER A 153 -8.50 -20.53 9.73
CA SER A 153 -9.94 -20.70 9.51
C SER A 153 -10.51 -19.43 8.87
N LYS A 154 -11.54 -19.60 8.02
CA LYS A 154 -12.26 -18.45 7.41
C LYS A 154 -12.77 -17.46 8.48
N PRO A 155 -13.33 -17.90 9.63
CA PRO A 155 -13.71 -16.98 10.70
C PRO A 155 -12.55 -16.18 11.27
N ALA A 156 -11.39 -16.81 11.50
CA ALA A 156 -10.21 -16.12 12.03
C ALA A 156 -9.70 -15.04 11.05
N LEU A 157 -9.63 -15.38 9.75
CA LEU A 157 -9.22 -14.43 8.71
C LEU A 157 -10.22 -13.27 8.59
N SER A 158 -11.52 -13.55 8.65
CA SER A 158 -12.57 -12.53 8.61
C SER A 158 -12.50 -11.59 9.81
N GLY A 159 -12.32 -12.14 11.02
CA GLY A 159 -12.14 -11.36 12.25
C GLY A 159 -10.91 -10.46 12.18
N PHE A 160 -9.78 -11.00 11.72
CA PHE A 160 -8.55 -10.24 11.53
C PHE A 160 -8.72 -9.08 10.52
N ILE A 161 -9.32 -9.34 9.35
CA ILE A 161 -9.56 -8.30 8.32
C ILE A 161 -10.50 -7.21 8.87
N THR A 162 -11.56 -7.59 9.58
CA THR A 162 -12.53 -6.65 10.16
C THR A 162 -11.88 -5.78 11.23
N ALA A 163 -11.13 -6.38 12.15
CA ALA A 163 -10.39 -5.65 13.18
C ALA A 163 -9.35 -4.70 12.57
N SER A 164 -8.62 -5.16 11.55
CA SER A 164 -7.65 -4.34 10.81
C SER A 164 -8.31 -3.15 10.13
N ALA A 165 -9.49 -3.34 9.52
CA ALA A 165 -10.24 -2.25 8.90
C ALA A 165 -10.68 -1.20 9.94
N ILE A 166 -11.20 -1.63 11.09
CA ILE A 166 -11.56 -0.74 12.20
C ILE A 166 -10.33 0.03 12.68
N LEU A 167 -9.21 -0.65 12.91
CA LEU A 167 -7.97 -0.03 13.36
C LEU A 167 -7.46 1.03 12.37
N ILE A 168 -7.49 0.73 11.06
CA ILE A 168 -7.12 1.70 10.02
C ILE A 168 -8.05 2.91 10.08
N ILE A 169 -9.37 2.72 10.13
CA ILE A 169 -10.32 3.84 10.20
C ILE A 169 -10.05 4.71 11.43
N LEU A 170 -9.86 4.10 12.60
CA LEU A 170 -9.56 4.82 13.85
C LEU A 170 -8.26 5.62 13.75
N SER A 171 -7.24 5.08 13.09
CA SER A 171 -5.96 5.79 12.87
C SER A 171 -6.12 7.03 11.99
N GLN A 172 -7.11 7.08 11.10
CA GLN A 172 -7.36 8.20 10.21
C GLN A 172 -8.23 9.30 10.84
N VAL A 173 -8.85 9.07 12.00
CA VAL A 173 -9.74 10.06 12.62
C VAL A 173 -8.99 11.34 12.98
N LYS A 174 -7.81 11.23 13.61
CA LYS A 174 -6.99 12.40 14.00
C LYS A 174 -6.64 13.31 12.82
N PRO A 175 -6.02 12.80 11.72
CA PRO A 175 -5.74 13.66 10.57
C PRO A 175 -7.01 14.15 9.87
N ALA A 176 -8.12 13.39 9.89
CA ALA A 176 -9.37 13.80 9.26
C ALA A 176 -10.04 15.00 9.95
N ILE A 177 -9.83 15.16 11.26
CA ILE A 177 -10.31 16.34 12.02
C ILE A 177 -9.26 17.45 12.12
N GLY A 178 -8.10 17.27 11.48
CA GLY A 178 -7.06 18.30 11.43
C GLY A 178 -6.35 18.54 12.75
N LEU A 179 -6.28 17.54 13.63
CA LEU A 179 -5.44 17.63 14.81
C LEU A 179 -3.96 17.68 14.41
N PRO A 180 -3.15 18.54 15.04
CA PRO A 180 -1.71 18.55 14.84
C PRO A 180 -1.09 17.19 15.19
N LYS A 181 0.10 16.92 14.65
CA LYS A 181 0.82 15.67 14.93
C LYS A 181 1.19 15.63 16.41
N THR A 182 0.44 14.85 17.18
CA THR A 182 0.74 14.56 18.59
C THR A 182 1.32 13.16 18.72
N ASP A 183 2.31 12.99 19.60
CA ASP A 183 2.84 11.67 19.96
C ASP A 183 1.90 10.90 20.89
N VAL A 184 0.79 11.53 21.30
CA VAL A 184 -0.18 11.04 22.28
C VAL A 184 -1.14 10.03 21.64
N GLY A 185 -0.85 8.73 21.82
CA GLY A 185 -1.79 7.62 21.69
C GLY A 185 -2.69 7.57 20.44
N GLY A 186 -3.84 6.91 20.55
CA GLY A 186 -4.90 6.90 19.53
C GLY A 186 -5.96 7.99 19.78
N ILE A 187 -7.01 8.06 18.95
CA ILE A 187 -8.10 9.04 19.17
C ILE A 187 -8.80 8.84 20.51
N PHE A 188 -9.02 7.59 20.91
CA PHE A 188 -9.62 7.27 22.21
C PHE A 188 -8.76 7.72 23.39
N ASP A 189 -7.44 7.59 23.25
CA ASP A 189 -6.52 8.07 24.29
C ASP A 189 -6.64 9.59 24.43
N ILE A 190 -6.59 10.33 23.31
CA ILE A 190 -6.77 11.78 23.36
C ILE A 190 -8.09 12.18 24.04
N ILE A 191 -9.21 11.56 23.68
CA ILE A 191 -10.53 11.90 24.27
C ILE A 191 -10.56 11.64 25.78
N LEU A 192 -9.95 10.55 26.24
CA LEU A 192 -10.03 10.12 27.64
C LEU A 192 -8.98 10.77 28.54
N THR A 193 -7.76 10.98 28.03
CA THR A 193 -6.61 11.38 28.84
C THR A 193 -6.12 12.80 28.53
N HIS A 194 -6.38 13.32 27.32
CA HIS A 194 -5.92 14.64 26.87
C HIS A 194 -7.02 15.47 26.20
N PRO A 195 -8.17 15.71 26.84
CA PRO A 195 -9.32 16.35 26.21
C PRO A 195 -9.06 17.78 25.72
N LYS A 196 -8.06 18.48 26.28
CA LYS A 196 -7.66 19.82 25.85
C LYS A 196 -7.08 19.86 24.43
N GLU A 197 -6.47 18.76 23.97
CA GLU A 197 -5.97 18.66 22.59
C GLU A 197 -7.11 18.74 21.57
N MET A 198 -8.37 18.51 21.97
CA MET A 198 -9.54 18.66 21.10
C MET A 198 -9.84 20.12 20.75
N ASP A 199 -9.29 21.09 21.48
CA ASP A 199 -9.45 22.51 21.18
C ASP A 199 -8.65 22.92 19.93
N ASP A 200 -7.63 22.14 19.55
CA ASP A 200 -6.77 22.38 18.37
C ASP A 200 -7.31 21.75 17.07
N VAL A 201 -8.55 21.24 17.09
CA VAL A 201 -9.22 20.70 15.90
C VAL A 201 -9.42 21.79 14.84
N ASN A 202 -9.09 21.48 13.58
CA ASN A 202 -9.30 22.41 12.46
C ASN A 202 -10.62 22.10 11.71
N PRO A 203 -11.65 22.97 11.81
CA PRO A 203 -12.93 22.78 11.13
C PRO A 203 -12.83 22.73 9.61
N ALA A 204 -11.88 23.47 9.00
CA ALA A 204 -11.69 23.44 7.55
C ALA A 204 -11.20 22.06 7.08
N THR A 205 -10.37 21.39 7.88
CA THR A 205 -9.91 20.02 7.59
C THR A 205 -11.05 19.01 7.71
N ILE A 206 -11.97 19.19 8.66
CA ILE A 206 -13.19 18.36 8.77
C ILE A 206 -14.05 18.50 7.52
N VAL A 207 -14.35 19.73 7.10
CA VAL A 207 -15.15 19.99 5.90
C VAL A 207 -14.49 19.38 4.68
N PHE A 208 -13.17 19.57 4.53
CA PHE A 208 -12.40 18.97 3.44
C PHE A 208 -12.49 17.43 3.44
N SER A 209 -12.32 16.79 4.60
CA SER A 209 -12.43 15.34 4.75
C SER A 209 -13.84 14.81 4.40
N ILE A 210 -14.90 15.52 4.82
CA ILE A 210 -16.29 15.20 4.47
C ILE A 210 -16.51 15.34 2.96
N CYS A 211 -15.99 16.40 2.33
CA CYS A 211 -16.07 16.60 0.88
C CYS A 211 -15.38 15.47 0.11
N ILE A 212 -14.20 15.03 0.55
CA ILE A 212 -13.49 13.88 -0.03
C ILE A 212 -14.35 12.62 0.06
N TRP A 213 -14.87 12.31 1.24
CA TRP A 213 -15.69 11.13 1.47
C TRP A 213 -16.96 11.14 0.61
N LEU A 214 -17.65 12.29 0.56
CA LEU A 214 -18.84 12.48 -0.25
C LEU A 214 -18.53 12.33 -1.75
N PHE A 215 -17.44 12.93 -2.22
CA PHE A 215 -16.98 12.79 -3.60
C PHE A 215 -16.76 11.32 -3.96
N LEU A 216 -16.03 10.56 -3.12
CA LEU A 216 -15.79 9.13 -3.38
C LEU A 216 -17.08 8.30 -3.40
N HIS A 217 -18.07 8.65 -2.57
CA HIS A 217 -19.37 7.98 -2.56
C HIS A 217 -20.20 8.30 -3.81
N VAL A 218 -20.24 9.57 -4.21
CA VAL A 218 -21.02 10.06 -5.36
C VAL A 218 -20.37 9.68 -6.69
N ALA A 219 -19.03 9.68 -6.79
CA ALA A 219 -18.26 9.26 -7.96
C ALA A 219 -18.67 7.87 -8.45
N LYS A 220 -19.00 6.95 -7.54
CA LYS A 220 -19.50 5.62 -7.91
C LYS A 220 -20.84 5.67 -8.65
N ARG A 221 -21.71 6.64 -8.34
CA ARG A 221 -23.03 6.82 -8.96
C ARG A 221 -22.97 7.62 -10.28
N LEU A 222 -21.95 8.45 -10.45
CA LEU A 222 -21.74 9.29 -11.64
C LEU A 222 -21.51 8.48 -12.94
N LYS A 223 -21.15 7.20 -12.83
CA LYS A 223 -20.97 6.29 -13.98
C LYS A 223 -22.20 6.21 -14.90
N SER A 224 -23.40 6.45 -14.38
CA SER A 224 -24.65 6.34 -15.14
C SER A 224 -25.08 7.63 -15.86
N MET A 225 -24.41 8.77 -15.66
CA MET A 225 -24.96 10.09 -15.98
C MET A 225 -24.37 10.79 -17.22
N GLY A 226 -23.36 10.22 -17.88
CA GLY A 226 -22.81 10.80 -19.13
C GLY A 226 -21.42 10.28 -19.49
N SER A 227 -20.92 10.58 -20.71
CA SER A 227 -19.66 10.03 -21.22
C SER A 227 -18.42 10.54 -20.46
N TRP A 228 -18.35 11.85 -20.18
CA TRP A 228 -17.21 12.44 -19.45
C TRP A 228 -17.24 12.09 -17.94
N LEU A 229 -18.43 11.99 -17.35
CA LEU A 229 -18.64 11.60 -15.95
C LEU A 229 -18.22 10.15 -15.66
N LYS A 230 -18.27 9.27 -16.67
CA LYS A 230 -17.73 7.91 -16.57
C LYS A 230 -16.22 7.92 -16.36
N VAL A 231 -15.49 8.78 -17.07
CA VAL A 231 -14.03 8.91 -16.91
C VAL A 231 -13.71 9.38 -15.49
N VAL A 232 -14.43 10.40 -14.98
CA VAL A 232 -14.25 10.85 -13.59
C VAL A 232 -14.54 9.74 -12.59
N ALA A 233 -15.58 8.93 -12.81
CA ALA A 233 -15.92 7.80 -11.95
C ALA A 233 -14.87 6.67 -11.98
N GLU A 234 -14.27 6.41 -13.16
CA GLU A 234 -13.25 5.39 -13.37
C GLU A 234 -11.90 5.78 -12.78
N PHE A 235 -11.53 7.07 -12.86
CA PHE A 235 -10.25 7.60 -12.36
C PHE A 235 -10.42 8.47 -11.09
N LYS A 236 -11.48 8.25 -10.30
CA LYS A 236 -11.85 9.11 -9.17
C LYS A 236 -10.71 9.29 -8.15
N GLU A 237 -9.87 8.29 -7.95
CA GLU A 237 -8.73 8.34 -7.03
C GLU A 237 -7.64 9.30 -7.55
N VAL A 238 -7.38 9.31 -8.86
CA VAL A 238 -6.43 10.24 -9.51
C VAL A 238 -7.00 11.65 -9.53
N VAL A 239 -8.29 11.80 -9.86
CA VAL A 239 -8.98 13.09 -9.82
C VAL A 239 -8.90 13.67 -8.40
N LEU A 240 -9.18 12.85 -7.39
CA LEU A 240 -9.10 13.26 -5.99
C LEU A 240 -7.69 13.73 -5.61
N LEU A 241 -6.65 12.99 -6.03
CA LEU A 241 -5.26 13.35 -5.77
C LEU A 241 -4.90 14.71 -6.38
N VAL A 242 -5.21 14.91 -7.66
CA VAL A 242 -4.91 16.16 -8.37
C VAL A 242 -5.69 17.34 -7.77
N MET A 243 -6.98 17.16 -7.51
CA MET A 243 -7.81 18.22 -6.90
C MET A 243 -7.32 18.57 -5.50
N SER A 244 -6.92 17.58 -4.69
CA SER A 244 -6.39 17.80 -3.35
C SER A 244 -5.06 18.57 -3.41
N ALA A 245 -4.18 18.24 -4.35
CA ALA A 245 -2.91 18.97 -4.55
C ALA A 245 -3.13 20.43 -4.99
N LEU A 246 -4.09 20.67 -5.89
CA LEU A 246 -4.45 22.03 -6.32
C LEU A 246 -5.01 22.86 -5.16
N ILE A 247 -5.94 22.30 -4.39
CA ILE A 247 -6.50 22.94 -3.19
C ILE A 247 -5.39 23.21 -2.17
N ALA A 248 -4.48 22.25 -1.95
CA ALA A 248 -3.34 22.42 -1.06
C ALA A 248 -2.44 23.60 -1.48
N SER A 249 -2.18 23.76 -2.79
CA SER A 249 -1.29 24.81 -3.29
C SER A 249 -1.86 26.23 -3.26
N ARG A 250 -3.19 26.40 -3.19
CA ARG A 250 -3.85 27.71 -3.33
C ARG A 250 -4.70 28.11 -2.14
N ILE A 251 -5.24 27.15 -1.41
CA ILE A 251 -6.32 27.36 -0.43
C ILE A 251 -5.92 26.87 0.96
N ALA A 252 -5.06 25.85 1.09
CA ALA A 252 -4.82 25.24 2.40
C ALA A 252 -4.19 26.16 3.45
N GLU A 253 -3.23 27.02 3.06
CA GLU A 253 -2.50 27.89 4.00
C GLU A 253 -3.42 28.90 4.72
N PRO A 254 -4.30 29.68 4.04
CA PRO A 254 -5.27 30.54 4.69
C PRO A 254 -6.22 29.85 5.69
N PHE A 255 -6.50 28.56 5.49
CA PHE A 255 -7.41 27.78 6.32
C PHE A 255 -6.70 26.87 7.33
N GLY A 256 -5.37 26.97 7.45
CA GLY A 256 -4.56 26.17 8.38
C GLY A 256 -4.62 24.66 8.12
N ILE A 257 -4.98 24.24 6.91
CA ILE A 257 -5.05 22.81 6.56
C ILE A 257 -3.62 22.30 6.45
N ALA A 258 -3.31 21.20 7.16
CA ALA A 258 -1.97 20.62 7.12
C ALA A 258 -1.62 20.12 5.71
N VAL A 259 -0.51 20.59 5.15
CA VAL A 259 -0.02 20.20 3.83
C VAL A 259 1.26 19.38 3.97
N ILE A 260 1.44 18.42 3.05
CA ILE A 260 2.72 17.74 2.86
C ILE A 260 3.72 18.79 2.39
N GLY A 261 4.66 19.15 3.27
CA GLY A 261 5.70 20.15 2.98
C GLY A 261 6.69 19.68 1.91
N HIS A 262 7.86 20.29 1.90
CA HIS A 262 8.91 19.93 0.93
C HIS A 262 9.32 18.47 1.06
N VAL A 263 9.20 17.72 -0.04
CA VAL A 263 9.69 16.34 -0.17
C VAL A 263 11.01 16.38 -0.94
N PRO A 264 12.13 15.89 -0.39
CA PRO A 264 13.43 15.95 -1.06
C PRO A 264 13.41 15.18 -2.39
N GLU A 265 14.08 15.75 -3.39
CA GLU A 265 14.19 15.17 -4.72
C GLU A 265 15.42 14.25 -4.84
N GLY A 266 15.34 13.28 -5.74
CA GLY A 266 16.45 12.38 -6.08
C GLY A 266 16.23 10.94 -5.63
N PHE A 267 17.17 10.07 -6.03
CA PHE A 267 17.23 8.69 -5.56
C PHE A 267 18.05 8.62 -4.28
N PRO A 268 17.71 7.71 -3.35
CA PRO A 268 18.52 7.52 -2.16
C PRO A 268 19.88 6.96 -2.57
N ALA A 269 20.94 7.41 -1.91
CA ALA A 269 22.23 6.76 -2.04
C ALA A 269 22.10 5.29 -1.58
N LEU A 270 22.66 4.36 -2.34
CA LEU A 270 22.70 2.97 -1.92
C LEU A 270 23.59 2.86 -0.70
N ALA A 271 22.97 2.66 0.46
CA ALA A 271 23.67 2.53 1.73
C ALA A 271 23.36 1.16 2.33
N TRP A 272 24.36 0.59 3.02
CA TRP A 272 24.13 -0.62 3.80
C TRP A 272 23.41 -0.24 5.10
N PRO A 273 22.27 -0.85 5.46
CA PRO A 273 21.45 -0.42 6.58
C PRO A 273 22.15 -0.58 7.96
N LEU A 274 23.26 -1.32 8.04
CA LEU A 274 24.04 -1.42 9.28
C LEU A 274 25.18 -0.40 9.37
N GLN A 275 25.40 0.43 8.34
CA GLN A 275 26.33 1.55 8.44
C GLN A 275 25.58 2.73 9.07
N THR A 276 26.09 3.17 10.22
CA THR A 276 25.61 4.33 10.99
C THR A 276 26.17 5.63 10.46
#